data_AF-A0A3M1D0X1-F1
#
_entry.id   AF-A0A3M1D0X1-F1
#
_cell.length_a   1.000
_cell.length_b   1.000
_cell.length_c   1.000
_cell.angle_alpha   90.00
_cell.angle_beta   90.00
_cell.angle_gamma   90.00
#
_symmetry.space_group_name_H-M   'P 1'
#
loop_
_entity.id
_entity.type
_entity.pdbx_description
1 polymer ?
#
loop_
_entity_poly.entity_id
_entity_poly.type
_entity_poly.pdbx_seq_one_letter_code
_entity_poly.pdbx_strand_id
1 'polypeptide(L)'
;MTIALLSLLLACGDQAGDSGTPSDGGAADGGSADGGANPDDVDGDGYSKADGDCDDTDGGVYPGADEIPWDGIDQDCDDADAGTTQSGKGEGGLPIPDEGQVESTALIGPCDRVYGTTVTVDITHPYIGDLVLSLITPDGHAHALHVRSGADTDDIVGTYSSDESVATLDAAVPLSKLDGVTGTGEWTLLIQDMQPDDTGTLNAWGLELRCP
;
A
#
# COMPACT_ATOMS: atom_id res chain seq x y z
N MET A 1 24.69 27.78 -4.87
CA MET A 1 25.93 27.00 -5.09
C MET A 1 25.55 25.89 -6.04
N THR A 2 25.76 26.12 -7.33
CA THR A 2 25.32 25.30 -8.45
C THR A 2 26.30 24.14 -8.65
N ILE A 3 25.84 22.90 -8.51
CA ILE A 3 26.61 21.71 -8.81
C ILE A 3 26.23 21.25 -10.22
N ALA A 4 27.22 21.24 -11.10
CA ALA A 4 27.10 20.86 -12.50
C ALA A 4 27.09 19.33 -12.66
N LEU A 5 26.20 18.83 -13.51
CA LEU A 5 26.20 17.47 -14.06
C LEU A 5 27.50 17.22 -14.83
N LEU A 6 28.13 16.07 -14.58
CA LEU A 6 29.19 15.53 -15.42
C LEU A 6 28.71 14.20 -16.02
N SER A 7 28.21 14.27 -17.25
CA SER A 7 27.85 13.12 -18.07
C SER A 7 29.12 12.47 -18.64
N LEU A 8 29.36 11.20 -18.32
CA LEU A 8 30.43 10.41 -18.92
C LEU A 8 29.82 9.38 -19.89
N LEU A 9 29.85 9.71 -21.19
CA LEU A 9 29.62 8.73 -22.26
C LEU A 9 30.89 7.87 -22.41
N LEU A 10 30.76 6.56 -22.26
CA LEU A 10 31.76 5.59 -22.68
C LEU A 10 31.24 4.83 -23.89
N ALA A 11 31.84 5.09 -25.05
CA ALA A 11 31.64 4.30 -26.27
C ALA A 11 32.57 3.08 -26.22
N CYS A 12 32.06 1.87 -26.49
CA CYS A 12 32.88 0.72 -26.82
C CYS A 12 33.00 0.59 -28.34
N GLY A 13 34.23 0.36 -28.80
CA GLY A 13 34.62 0.31 -30.20
C GLY A 13 34.48 -1.08 -30.82
N ASP A 14 34.14 -1.06 -32.10
CA ASP A 14 34.01 -2.17 -33.05
C ASP A 14 35.37 -2.80 -33.41
N GLN A 15 35.47 -4.14 -33.35
CA GLN A 15 36.41 -4.91 -34.19
C GLN A 15 35.83 -6.29 -34.53
N ALA A 16 35.46 -6.44 -35.79
CA ALA A 16 35.24 -7.72 -36.45
C ALA A 16 36.56 -8.31 -36.99
N GLY A 17 36.71 -9.64 -36.91
CA GLY A 17 37.59 -10.39 -37.81
C GLY A 17 38.27 -11.64 -37.23
N ASP A 18 37.74 -12.82 -37.54
CA ASP A 18 38.34 -13.78 -38.49
C ASP A 18 38.31 -15.28 -38.06
N SER A 19 37.96 -16.07 -39.08
CA SER A 19 37.74 -17.50 -39.33
C SER A 19 38.60 -18.54 -38.57
N GLY A 20 38.02 -19.66 -38.08
CA GLY A 20 37.75 -20.93 -38.81
C GLY A 20 38.76 -22.01 -38.34
N THR A 21 38.51 -23.32 -38.13
CA THR A 21 37.52 -24.34 -38.56
C THR A 21 37.72 -25.63 -37.65
N PRO A 22 37.30 -26.87 -37.96
CA PRO A 22 36.13 -27.55 -37.36
C PRO A 22 36.38 -28.97 -36.76
N SER A 23 35.29 -29.58 -36.27
CA SER A 23 34.99 -31.04 -36.12
C SER A 23 35.49 -31.79 -34.88
N ASP A 24 34.54 -32.24 -34.06
CA ASP A 24 34.28 -33.65 -33.69
C ASP A 24 33.34 -33.63 -32.48
N GLY A 25 32.11 -34.14 -32.55
CA GLY A 25 31.83 -35.57 -32.38
C GLY A 25 31.05 -35.73 -31.06
N GLY A 26 29.86 -36.32 -31.12
CA GLY A 26 28.84 -36.18 -30.09
C GLY A 26 29.17 -36.68 -28.68
N ALA A 27 28.46 -36.11 -27.71
CA ALA A 27 28.11 -36.78 -26.47
C ALA A 27 26.72 -36.28 -26.04
N ALA A 28 25.71 -37.12 -26.24
CA ALA A 28 24.49 -37.09 -25.45
C ALA A 28 24.73 -38.00 -24.26
N ASP A 29 24.95 -37.40 -23.09
CA ASP A 29 24.93 -38.00 -21.74
C ASP A 29 25.01 -36.79 -20.80
N GLY A 30 24.06 -36.44 -19.95
CA GLY A 30 23.36 -37.27 -18.99
C GLY A 30 23.50 -36.54 -17.65
N GLY A 31 22.37 -36.09 -17.08
CA GLY A 31 22.23 -35.66 -15.69
C GLY A 31 23.18 -34.55 -15.20
N SER A 32 22.75 -33.29 -15.34
CA SER A 32 23.29 -32.21 -14.53
C SER A 32 22.81 -32.39 -13.09
N ALA A 33 23.66 -33.01 -12.28
CA ALA A 33 23.53 -33.12 -10.83
C ALA A 33 24.89 -32.73 -10.22
N ASP A 34 25.35 -31.53 -10.53
CA ASP A 34 26.37 -30.82 -9.78
C ASP A 34 26.14 -29.32 -10.01
N GLY A 35 26.06 -28.54 -8.92
CA GLY A 35 25.69 -27.12 -8.91
C GLY A 35 26.71 -26.21 -9.59
N GLY A 36 26.76 -26.25 -10.92
CA GLY A 36 27.45 -25.28 -11.73
C GLY A 36 26.62 -24.02 -11.80
N ALA A 37 27.02 -22.99 -11.04
CA ALA A 37 26.52 -21.64 -11.26
C ALA A 37 26.64 -21.33 -12.76
N ASN A 38 25.51 -21.21 -13.43
CA ASN A 38 25.48 -20.55 -14.72
C ASN A 38 26.05 -19.14 -14.45
N PRO A 39 27.15 -18.71 -15.08
CA PRO A 39 27.73 -17.40 -14.77
C PRO A 39 26.78 -16.24 -15.09
N ASP A 40 25.71 -16.53 -15.84
CA ASP A 40 24.64 -15.60 -16.18
C ASP A 40 23.46 -15.64 -15.17
N ASP A 41 23.46 -16.55 -14.19
CA ASP A 41 22.50 -16.67 -13.08
C ASP A 41 23.27 -16.27 -11.80
N VAL A 42 23.19 -14.99 -11.43
CA VAL A 42 24.07 -14.40 -10.43
C VAL A 42 23.67 -14.73 -8.99
N ASP A 43 22.38 -14.94 -8.72
CA ASP A 43 21.87 -15.31 -7.39
C ASP A 43 21.62 -16.82 -7.19
N GLY A 44 21.60 -17.61 -8.26
CA GLY A 44 21.52 -19.07 -8.23
C GLY A 44 20.12 -19.62 -8.05
N ASP A 45 19.07 -18.86 -8.37
CA ASP A 45 17.68 -19.32 -8.28
C ASP A 45 17.23 -20.19 -9.47
N GLY A 46 18.06 -20.25 -10.52
CA GLY A 46 17.85 -21.02 -11.74
C GLY A 46 17.28 -20.22 -12.91
N TYR A 47 17.07 -18.91 -12.75
CA TYR A 47 16.75 -17.97 -13.80
C TYR A 47 17.93 -17.03 -14.05
N SER A 48 18.04 -16.58 -15.29
CA SER A 48 19.00 -15.54 -15.66
C SER A 48 18.27 -14.34 -16.24
N LYS A 49 18.96 -13.21 -16.36
CA LYS A 49 18.47 -12.04 -17.11
C LYS A 49 18.00 -12.41 -18.53
N ALA A 50 18.63 -13.40 -19.16
CA ALA A 50 18.26 -13.87 -20.49
C ALA A 50 16.99 -14.75 -20.50
N ASP A 51 16.68 -15.38 -19.37
CA ASP A 51 15.51 -16.24 -19.17
C ASP A 51 14.27 -15.47 -18.68
N GLY A 52 14.41 -14.16 -18.44
CA GLY A 52 13.30 -13.26 -18.08
C GLY A 52 13.39 -12.69 -16.67
N ASP A 53 14.44 -12.99 -15.92
CA ASP A 53 14.66 -12.43 -14.59
C ASP A 53 14.81 -10.89 -14.65
N CYS A 54 14.00 -10.19 -13.86
CA CYS A 54 13.97 -8.74 -13.75
C CYS A 54 15.03 -8.19 -12.77
N ASP A 55 15.51 -8.98 -11.80
CA ASP A 55 16.65 -8.68 -10.91
C ASP A 55 17.50 -9.93 -10.61
N ASP A 56 18.40 -10.25 -11.53
CA ASP A 56 19.40 -11.34 -11.50
C ASP A 56 20.31 -11.37 -10.26
N THR A 57 20.18 -10.40 -9.35
CA THR A 57 20.96 -10.32 -8.10
C THR A 57 20.15 -10.66 -6.84
N ASP A 58 18.86 -10.94 -6.98
CA ASP A 58 17.93 -11.28 -5.91
C ASP A 58 17.11 -12.53 -6.26
N GLY A 59 17.49 -13.69 -5.71
CA GLY A 59 16.79 -14.96 -5.98
C GLY A 59 15.36 -15.06 -5.40
N GLY A 60 14.82 -13.97 -4.88
CA GLY A 60 13.38 -13.80 -4.63
C GLY A 60 12.61 -13.20 -5.81
N VAL A 61 13.30 -12.74 -6.85
CA VAL A 61 12.77 -12.06 -8.03
C VAL A 61 13.04 -12.92 -9.25
N TYR A 62 12.01 -13.54 -9.80
CA TYR A 62 12.12 -14.40 -10.98
C TYR A 62 10.75 -14.62 -11.64
N PRO A 63 10.71 -15.01 -12.92
CA PRO A 63 9.45 -15.26 -13.61
C PRO A 63 8.51 -16.21 -12.86
N GLY A 64 7.37 -15.68 -12.40
CA GLY A 64 6.35 -16.44 -11.66
C GLY A 64 6.62 -16.65 -10.17
N ALA A 65 7.49 -15.84 -9.54
CA ALA A 65 7.60 -15.77 -8.08
C ALA A 65 6.28 -15.35 -7.40
N ASP A 66 6.18 -15.54 -6.08
CA ASP A 66 5.07 -14.99 -5.31
C ASP A 66 5.29 -13.51 -5.03
N GLU A 67 4.31 -12.69 -5.36
CA GLU A 67 4.35 -11.25 -5.14
C GLU A 67 4.23 -10.85 -3.65
N ILE A 68 4.93 -9.78 -3.27
CA ILE A 68 4.75 -9.07 -2.00
C ILE A 68 3.98 -7.77 -2.31
N PRO A 69 2.66 -7.73 -2.04
CA PRO A 69 1.84 -6.60 -2.47
C PRO A 69 2.32 -5.25 -1.95
N TRP A 70 2.39 -4.27 -2.84
CA TRP A 70 2.67 -2.86 -2.56
C TRP A 70 4.07 -2.57 -2.00
N ASP A 71 5.05 -3.45 -2.21
CA ASP A 71 6.44 -3.19 -1.80
C ASP A 71 7.27 -2.48 -2.87
N GLY A 72 6.72 -2.33 -4.08
CA GLY A 72 7.34 -1.63 -5.21
C GLY A 72 8.41 -2.44 -5.93
N ILE A 73 8.53 -3.73 -5.62
CA ILE A 73 9.36 -4.70 -6.34
C ILE A 73 8.41 -5.59 -7.13
N ASP A 74 8.73 -5.80 -8.41
CA ASP A 74 8.08 -6.78 -9.28
C ASP A 74 8.82 -8.10 -9.08
N GLN A 75 8.28 -9.01 -8.26
CA GLN A 75 8.94 -10.27 -7.95
C GLN A 75 8.74 -11.29 -9.06
N ASP A 76 7.57 -11.29 -9.69
CA ASP A 76 7.21 -12.30 -10.68
C ASP A 76 7.57 -11.93 -12.13
N CYS A 77 8.15 -10.74 -12.31
CA CYS A 77 8.65 -10.15 -13.55
C CYS A 77 7.57 -9.97 -14.62
N ASP A 78 6.35 -9.64 -14.22
CA ASP A 78 5.20 -9.39 -15.11
C ASP A 78 4.94 -7.90 -15.41
N ASP A 79 5.87 -7.02 -15.01
CA ASP A 79 5.78 -5.56 -15.06
C ASP A 79 4.68 -4.97 -14.13
N ALA A 80 4.24 -5.71 -13.11
CA ALA A 80 3.32 -5.25 -12.07
C ALA A 80 3.85 -5.48 -10.65
N ASP A 81 3.23 -4.81 -9.68
CA ASP A 81 3.35 -5.10 -8.25
C ASP A 81 1.94 -5.47 -7.79
N ALA A 82 1.78 -6.65 -7.20
CA ALA A 82 0.46 -7.17 -6.88
C ALA A 82 -0.29 -6.29 -5.87
N GLY A 83 -1.62 -6.37 -5.92
CA GLY A 83 -2.48 -5.73 -4.94
C GLY A 83 -3.78 -5.23 -5.53
N THR A 84 -4.77 -5.09 -4.67
CA THR A 84 -6.06 -4.50 -5.02
C THR A 84 -6.47 -3.43 -4.02
N THR A 85 -7.29 -2.48 -4.47
CA THR A 85 -7.94 -1.52 -3.56
C THR A 85 -9.38 -1.95 -3.32
N GLN A 86 -9.75 -2.14 -2.06
CA GLN A 86 -11.13 -2.32 -1.65
C GLN A 86 -11.66 -1.02 -1.05
N SER A 87 -12.81 -0.55 -1.54
CA SER A 87 -13.43 0.69 -1.07
C SER A 87 -14.84 0.43 -0.53
N GLY A 88 -15.18 1.11 0.55
CA GLY A 88 -16.49 1.12 1.17
C GLY A 88 -16.92 2.56 1.47
N LYS A 89 -18.21 2.85 1.32
CA LYS A 89 -18.79 4.15 1.71
C LYS A 89 -19.87 3.90 2.74
N GLY A 90 -19.86 4.71 3.80
CA GLY A 90 -20.97 4.69 4.75
C GLY A 90 -22.06 5.69 4.39
N GLU A 91 -23.15 5.61 5.15
CA GLU A 91 -24.24 6.55 5.04
C GLU A 91 -23.81 7.94 5.51
N GLY A 92 -24.35 8.97 4.85
CA GLY A 92 -24.13 10.37 5.17
C GLY A 92 -25.45 11.09 5.42
N GLY A 93 -25.37 12.37 5.77
CA GLY A 93 -26.50 13.16 6.23
C GLY A 93 -27.04 12.72 7.60
N LEU A 94 -26.19 12.09 8.43
CA LEU A 94 -26.59 11.60 9.75
C LEU A 94 -26.34 12.69 10.81
N PRO A 95 -27.32 12.95 11.69
CA PRO A 95 -27.16 13.98 12.72
C PRO A 95 -26.14 13.53 13.77
N ILE A 96 -25.27 14.45 14.18
CA ILE A 96 -24.45 14.31 15.39
C ILE A 96 -25.21 15.06 16.49
N PRO A 97 -25.87 14.34 17.42
CA PRO A 97 -26.60 14.97 18.51
C PRO A 97 -25.66 15.51 19.59
N ASP A 98 -26.09 16.58 20.24
CA ASP A 98 -25.47 17.20 21.41
C ASP A 98 -25.28 16.18 22.55
N GLU A 99 -24.08 16.15 23.15
CA GLU A 99 -23.62 15.14 24.11
C GLU A 99 -24.00 13.69 23.71
N GLY A 100 -23.92 13.36 22.42
CA GLY A 100 -24.37 12.09 21.90
C GLY A 100 -23.45 11.47 20.88
N GLN A 101 -23.94 10.45 20.17
CA GLN A 101 -23.15 9.72 19.20
C GLN A 101 -23.95 9.36 17.95
N VAL A 102 -23.22 9.18 16.87
CA VAL A 102 -23.71 8.65 15.61
C VAL A 102 -22.74 7.60 15.08
N GLU A 103 -23.28 6.56 14.48
CA GLU A 103 -22.52 5.50 13.85
C GLU A 103 -22.92 5.42 12.38
N SER A 104 -21.96 5.12 11.52
CA SER A 104 -22.20 4.72 10.15
C SER A 104 -21.31 3.55 9.80
N THR A 105 -21.85 2.59 9.06
CA THR A 105 -21.14 1.38 8.64
C THR A 105 -20.76 1.42 7.17
N ALA A 106 -19.62 0.85 6.80
CA ALA A 106 -19.19 0.61 5.43
C ALA A 106 -18.73 -0.85 5.29
N LEU A 107 -19.16 -1.52 4.22
CA LEU A 107 -18.75 -2.89 3.94
C LEU A 107 -17.55 -2.90 3.00
N ILE A 108 -16.49 -3.59 3.41
CA ILE A 108 -15.30 -3.86 2.61
C ILE A 108 -15.36 -5.31 2.12
N GLY A 109 -15.02 -5.50 0.83
CA GLY A 109 -14.90 -6.82 0.21
C GLY A 109 -13.73 -7.64 0.77
N PRO A 110 -13.36 -8.74 0.10
CA PRO A 110 -12.23 -9.56 0.52
C PRO A 110 -10.94 -8.75 0.61
N CYS A 111 -10.34 -8.76 1.79
CA CYS A 111 -9.08 -8.11 2.14
C CYS A 111 -8.47 -8.87 3.32
N ASP A 112 -7.78 -9.96 3.02
CA ASP A 112 -7.27 -10.86 4.07
C ASP A 112 -6.17 -10.21 4.93
N ARG A 113 -5.46 -9.25 4.35
CA ARG A 113 -4.42 -8.45 5.00
C ARG A 113 -4.47 -6.99 4.51
N VAL A 114 -4.44 -6.04 5.43
CA VAL A 114 -4.35 -4.61 5.09
C VAL A 114 -2.88 -4.20 4.92
N TYR A 115 -2.58 -3.50 3.83
CA TYR A 115 -1.26 -2.92 3.51
C TYR A 115 -1.28 -1.38 3.58
N GLY A 116 -2.46 -0.79 3.62
CA GLY A 116 -2.65 0.64 3.77
C GLY A 116 -4.11 0.99 3.97
N THR A 117 -4.37 2.08 4.68
CA THR A 117 -5.73 2.52 5.03
C THR A 117 -5.88 4.00 4.74
N THR A 118 -6.97 4.36 4.08
CA THR A 118 -7.35 5.75 3.82
C THR A 118 -8.79 5.98 4.21
N VAL A 119 -9.05 6.98 5.06
CA VAL A 119 -10.38 7.39 5.50
C VAL A 119 -10.64 8.81 5.05
N THR A 120 -11.69 9.01 4.27
CA THR A 120 -12.17 10.35 3.89
C THR A 120 -13.35 10.72 4.76
N VAL A 121 -13.38 11.96 5.25
CA VAL A 121 -14.47 12.48 6.09
C VAL A 121 -14.90 13.87 5.64
N ASP A 122 -16.20 14.11 5.74
CA ASP A 122 -16.85 15.42 5.60
C ASP A 122 -17.89 15.53 6.72
N ILE A 123 -17.56 16.32 7.73
CA ILE A 123 -18.35 16.52 8.94
C ILE A 123 -18.53 18.03 9.15
N THR A 124 -19.79 18.45 9.28
CA THR A 124 -20.11 19.80 9.72
C THR A 124 -20.29 19.83 11.23
N HIS A 125 -19.52 20.65 11.92
CA HIS A 125 -19.63 20.85 13.37
C HIS A 125 -19.09 22.23 13.77
N PRO A 126 -19.77 22.99 14.66
CA PRO A 126 -19.29 24.30 15.12
C PRO A 126 -17.91 24.24 15.79
N TYR A 127 -17.65 23.21 16.60
CA TYR A 127 -16.39 23.04 17.31
C TYR A 127 -15.89 21.60 17.24
N ILE A 128 -14.84 21.36 16.47
CA ILE A 128 -14.29 20.00 16.32
C ILE A 128 -13.49 19.54 17.54
N GLY A 129 -13.13 20.46 18.44
CA GLY A 129 -12.56 20.16 19.76
C GLY A 129 -13.47 19.35 20.68
N ASP A 130 -14.74 19.19 20.31
CA ASP A 130 -15.72 18.43 21.09
C ASP A 130 -15.84 16.99 20.62
N LEU A 131 -15.43 16.73 19.38
CA LEU A 131 -15.63 15.46 18.73
C LEU A 131 -14.58 14.41 19.10
N VAL A 132 -15.02 13.16 19.20
CA VAL A 132 -14.17 11.97 19.17
C VAL A 132 -14.61 11.12 17.98
N LEU A 133 -13.69 10.87 17.04
CA LEU A 133 -13.92 10.00 15.89
C LEU A 133 -13.11 8.73 16.07
N SER A 134 -13.77 7.58 15.93
CA SER A 134 -13.13 6.27 15.99
C SER A 134 -13.58 5.41 14.82
N LEU A 135 -12.60 4.84 14.11
CA LEU A 135 -12.84 3.79 13.14
C LEU A 135 -12.82 2.44 13.87
N ILE A 136 -13.94 1.74 13.85
CA ILE A 136 -14.08 0.41 14.44
C ILE A 136 -13.82 -0.62 13.35
N THR A 137 -12.84 -1.49 13.60
CA THR A 137 -12.48 -2.62 12.72
C THR A 137 -13.55 -3.72 12.76
N PRO A 138 -13.61 -4.63 11.77
CA PRO A 138 -14.58 -5.73 11.74
C PRO A 138 -14.51 -6.68 12.94
N ASP A 139 -13.36 -6.74 13.63
CA ASP A 139 -13.18 -7.51 14.87
C ASP A 139 -13.56 -6.72 16.15
N GLY A 140 -14.05 -5.49 16.00
CA GLY A 140 -14.61 -4.66 17.07
C GLY A 140 -13.61 -3.76 17.80
N HIS A 141 -12.35 -3.68 17.36
CA HIS A 141 -11.37 -2.78 17.97
C HIS A 141 -11.54 -1.34 17.47
N ALA A 142 -11.46 -0.39 18.40
CA ALA A 142 -11.53 1.03 18.07
C ALA A 142 -10.14 1.60 17.74
N HIS A 143 -10.04 2.27 16.61
CA HIS A 143 -8.87 3.04 16.18
C HIS A 143 -9.23 4.53 16.15
N ALA A 144 -8.62 5.33 17.03
CA ALA A 144 -8.95 6.74 17.16
C ALA A 144 -8.37 7.57 16.00
N LEU A 145 -9.25 8.24 15.25
CA LEU A 145 -8.87 9.16 14.17
C LEU A 145 -8.75 10.60 14.70
N HIS A 146 -9.67 11.01 15.56
CA HIS A 146 -9.71 12.35 16.13
C HIS A 146 -10.10 12.28 17.59
N VAL A 147 -9.38 13.00 18.46
CA VAL A 147 -9.67 13.03 19.89
C VAL A 147 -9.62 14.48 20.36
N ARG A 148 -10.74 15.19 20.19
CA ARG A 148 -10.96 16.53 20.75
C ARG A 148 -9.84 17.53 20.42
N SER A 149 -9.22 17.40 19.26
CA SER A 149 -8.21 18.33 18.76
C SER A 149 -8.86 19.41 17.88
N GLY A 150 -8.12 20.45 17.51
CA GLY A 150 -8.64 21.54 16.68
C GLY A 150 -9.34 22.68 17.44
N ALA A 151 -9.62 22.51 18.74
CA ALA A 151 -10.22 23.55 19.60
C ALA A 151 -11.48 24.17 18.95
N ASP A 152 -11.51 25.50 18.80
CA ASP A 152 -12.65 26.25 18.27
C ASP A 152 -12.74 26.22 16.73
N THR A 153 -12.09 25.26 16.06
CA THR A 153 -12.14 25.14 14.60
C THR A 153 -13.44 24.47 14.19
N ASP A 154 -14.09 25.04 13.18
CA ASP A 154 -15.27 24.46 12.54
C ASP A 154 -14.88 23.32 11.60
N ASP A 155 -15.74 22.30 11.53
CA ASP A 155 -15.76 21.22 10.54
C ASP A 155 -14.52 20.30 10.46
N ILE A 156 -14.75 19.02 10.18
CA ILE A 156 -13.68 18.07 9.84
C ILE A 156 -13.90 17.63 8.39
N VAL A 157 -13.10 18.20 7.49
CA VAL A 157 -13.14 17.86 6.06
C VAL A 157 -11.74 17.49 5.60
N GLY A 158 -11.56 16.26 5.15
CA GLY A 158 -10.26 15.81 4.63
C GLY A 158 -10.05 14.30 4.71
N THR A 159 -8.77 13.94 4.69
CA THR A 159 -8.33 12.55 4.55
C THR A 159 -7.34 12.19 5.66
N TYR A 160 -7.66 11.15 6.42
CA TYR A 160 -6.70 10.41 7.23
C TYR A 160 -6.11 9.28 6.38
N SER A 161 -4.80 9.08 6.41
CA SER A 161 -4.16 8.01 5.61
C SER A 161 -2.95 7.43 6.34
N SER A 162 -2.62 6.16 6.08
CA SER A 162 -1.31 5.59 6.42
C SER A 162 -0.20 6.07 5.48
N ASP A 163 -0.57 6.62 4.33
CA ASP A 163 0.31 7.32 3.39
C ASP A 163 0.30 8.81 3.68
N GLU A 164 1.35 9.30 4.34
CA GLU A 164 1.52 10.71 4.73
C GLU A 164 1.56 11.67 3.53
N SER A 165 1.84 11.18 2.31
CA SER A 165 1.80 12.02 1.11
C SER A 165 0.37 12.32 0.64
N VAL A 166 -0.60 11.52 1.10
CA VAL A 166 -2.03 11.64 0.79
C VAL A 166 -2.82 12.23 1.96
N ALA A 167 -2.34 12.08 3.18
CA ALA A 167 -2.99 12.60 4.38
C ALA A 167 -3.13 14.13 4.35
N THR A 168 -4.33 14.62 4.67
CA THR A 168 -4.59 16.06 4.89
C THR A 168 -5.00 16.36 6.34
N LEU A 169 -5.25 15.30 7.13
CA LEU A 169 -5.62 15.35 8.53
C LEU A 169 -4.68 14.44 9.33
N ASP A 170 -4.24 14.91 10.49
CA ASP A 170 -3.41 14.14 11.40
C ASP A 170 -4.28 13.21 12.25
N ALA A 171 -4.10 11.90 12.10
CA ALA A 171 -4.81 10.92 12.91
C ALA A 171 -4.28 10.90 14.36
N ALA A 172 -5.18 10.81 15.34
CA ALA A 172 -4.81 10.72 16.76
C ALA A 172 -3.97 9.46 17.06
N VAL A 173 -4.23 8.36 16.35
CA VAL A 173 -3.38 7.17 16.27
C VAL A 173 -3.02 6.95 14.80
N PRO A 174 -1.74 6.70 14.43
CA PRO A 174 -1.35 6.47 13.05
C PRO A 174 -2.05 5.24 12.45
N LEU A 175 -2.60 5.38 11.24
CA LEU A 175 -3.34 4.29 10.57
C LEU A 175 -2.47 3.09 10.19
N SER A 176 -1.15 3.24 10.13
CA SER A 176 -0.22 2.11 9.95
C SER A 176 -0.29 1.07 11.09
N LYS A 177 -0.97 1.37 12.20
CA LYS A 177 -1.30 0.37 13.22
C LYS A 177 -2.37 -0.64 12.78
N LEU A 178 -3.06 -0.39 11.68
CA LEU A 178 -3.98 -1.32 11.04
C LEU A 178 -3.28 -2.22 10.02
N ASP A 179 -2.01 -1.97 9.69
CA ASP A 179 -1.29 -2.81 8.72
C ASP A 179 -1.14 -4.24 9.28
N GLY A 180 -1.45 -5.22 8.43
CA GLY A 180 -1.41 -6.64 8.79
C GLY A 180 -2.69 -7.20 9.40
N VAL A 181 -3.70 -6.38 9.72
CA VAL A 181 -5.01 -6.88 10.18
C VAL A 181 -5.84 -7.39 9.01
N THR A 182 -6.85 -8.21 9.28
CA THR A 182 -7.85 -8.58 8.27
C THR A 182 -8.84 -7.43 8.08
N GLY A 183 -8.99 -6.97 6.83
CA GLY A 183 -9.86 -5.84 6.47
C GLY A 183 -11.24 -6.23 5.97
N THR A 184 -11.47 -7.51 5.67
CA THR A 184 -12.77 -8.01 5.19
C THR A 184 -13.88 -7.78 6.22
N GLY A 185 -14.98 -7.17 5.79
CA GLY A 185 -16.20 -7.09 6.59
C GLY A 185 -16.69 -5.67 6.83
N GLU A 186 -17.46 -5.53 7.90
CA GLU A 186 -18.11 -4.27 8.26
C GLU A 186 -17.20 -3.42 9.12
N TRP A 187 -16.98 -2.18 8.67
CA TRP A 187 -16.26 -1.15 9.39
C TRP A 187 -17.24 -0.08 9.86
N THR A 188 -17.04 0.46 11.05
CA THR A 188 -17.93 1.50 11.60
C THR A 188 -17.16 2.77 11.88
N LEU A 189 -17.61 3.91 11.34
CA LEU A 189 -17.21 5.21 11.83
C LEU A 189 -18.14 5.60 12.99
N LEU A 190 -17.58 5.67 14.19
CA LEU A 190 -18.24 6.17 15.39
C LEU A 190 -17.80 7.62 15.62
N ILE A 191 -18.76 8.52 15.75
CA ILE A 191 -18.54 9.93 16.05
C ILE A 191 -19.30 10.25 17.33
N GLN A 192 -18.62 10.84 18.30
CA GLN A 192 -19.20 11.25 19.57
C GLN A 192 -18.96 12.74 19.77
N ASP A 193 -20.02 13.47 20.11
CA ASP A 193 -19.89 14.79 20.70
C ASP A 193 -19.81 14.64 22.22
N MET A 194 -18.73 15.16 22.80
CA MET A 194 -18.40 15.01 24.21
C MET A 194 -18.71 16.27 25.04
N GLN A 195 -19.30 17.30 24.43
CA GLN A 195 -19.56 18.59 25.08
C GLN A 195 -21.00 19.07 24.80
N PRO A 196 -21.53 19.92 25.68
CA PRO A 196 -22.89 20.46 25.54
C PRO A 196 -22.97 21.58 24.51
N ASP A 197 -24.22 21.85 24.10
CA ASP A 197 -24.71 23.03 23.36
C ASP A 197 -24.53 23.00 21.83
N ASP A 198 -23.71 22.09 21.30
CA ASP A 198 -23.40 22.01 19.88
C ASP A 198 -23.99 20.76 19.23
N THR A 199 -24.29 20.86 17.94
CA THR A 199 -24.77 19.73 17.13
C THR A 199 -24.13 19.81 15.76
N GLY A 200 -24.05 18.67 15.08
CA GLY A 200 -23.51 18.65 13.73
C GLY A 200 -24.12 17.60 12.84
N THR A 201 -23.42 17.30 11.75
CA THR A 201 -23.85 16.33 10.76
C THR A 201 -22.64 15.63 10.15
N LEU A 202 -22.68 14.30 10.10
CA LEU A 202 -21.82 13.53 9.23
C LEU A 202 -22.37 13.65 7.81
N ASN A 203 -21.74 14.46 6.96
CA ASN A 203 -22.19 14.68 5.60
C ASN A 203 -21.84 13.49 4.71
N ALA A 204 -20.61 12.99 4.81
CA ALA A 204 -20.12 11.82 4.09
C ALA A 204 -18.84 11.25 4.74
N TRP A 205 -18.61 9.95 4.53
CA TRP A 205 -17.29 9.36 4.75
C TRP A 205 -17.09 8.13 3.87
N GLY A 206 -15.84 7.70 3.74
CA GLY A 206 -15.48 6.48 3.04
C GLY A 206 -14.16 5.90 3.54
N LEU A 207 -13.98 4.61 3.29
CA LEU A 207 -12.81 3.83 3.65
C LEU A 207 -12.25 3.16 2.39
N GLU A 208 -10.94 3.26 2.21
CA GLU A 208 -10.20 2.51 1.19
C GLU A 208 -9.07 1.73 1.86
N LEU A 209 -8.95 0.45 1.51
CA LEU A 209 -7.89 -0.44 1.98
C LEU A 209 -7.07 -0.91 0.78
N ARG A 210 -5.74 -0.90 0.93
CA ARG A 210 -4.83 -1.65 0.07
C ARG A 210 -4.77 -3.08 0.57
N CYS A 211 -5.10 -4.02 -0.31
CA CYS A 211 -5.23 -5.45 -0.05
C CYS A 211 -4.32 -6.22 -1.01
N PRO A 212 -4.10 -7.52 -0.78
CA PRO A 212 -3.51 -8.40 -1.79
C PRO A 212 -4.31 -8.39 -3.10
#